data_AF-A0A358L3J9-F1
#
_entry.id   AF-A0A358L3J9-F1
#
_cell.length_a   1.000
_cell.length_b   1.000
_cell.length_c   1.000
_cell.angle_alpha   90.00
_cell.angle_beta   90.00
_cell.angle_gamma   90.00
#
_symmetry.space_group_name_H-M   'P 1'
#
loop_
_entity.id
_entity.type
_entity.pdbx_description
1 polymer ?
#
loop_
_entity_poly.entity_id
_entity_poly.type
_entity_poly.pdbx_seq_one_letter_code
_entity_poly.pdbx_strand_id
1 'polypeptide(L)'
;MNAPFIYTAPTLSVEALKHSIAYKLMFTIGKDPSVANKHEWLNATLLAVRDRMVERWLRFNRAQLSQDVRQVYYLSMEFLVGRTLSNALLAMDIYEDAHAALEEMGFDLEDLIGEESDPGLGNGGLGRLAACFLDSLATLGLPGRGYGIRYDYGMFKQNIVDGRQAESPDYWLEYGNPWEFQRFNTRYKVRFGGRIQVEGSRSRWVETEEVLATAYDQIIPGFDTDATNTLRLWGAQASNEINLGKFNQGDYFAAV
;
A
#
# COMPACT_ATOMS: atom_id res chain seq x y z
N MET A 1 -11.42 -7.34 -28.96
CA MET A 1 -12.83 -7.20 -28.55
C MET A 1 -12.97 -7.87 -27.20
N ASN A 2 -13.07 -7.11 -26.11
CA ASN A 2 -13.35 -7.66 -24.79
C ASN A 2 -14.84 -7.49 -24.54
N ALA A 3 -15.54 -8.58 -24.25
CA ALA A 3 -16.92 -8.51 -23.75
C ALA A 3 -16.98 -7.61 -22.50
N PRO A 4 -18.06 -6.84 -22.30
CA PRO A 4 -18.21 -6.02 -21.10
C PRO A 4 -18.17 -6.93 -19.86
N PHE A 5 -17.25 -6.65 -18.95
CA PHE A 5 -17.15 -7.35 -17.68
C PHE A 5 -18.24 -6.83 -16.73
N ILE A 6 -19.19 -7.69 -16.38
CA ILE A 6 -20.32 -7.34 -15.51
C ILE A 6 -19.93 -7.64 -14.06
N TYR A 7 -20.07 -6.65 -13.18
CA TYR A 7 -19.86 -6.76 -11.74
C TYR A 7 -20.79 -5.81 -10.99
N THR A 8 -20.99 -6.07 -9.70
CA THR A 8 -21.76 -5.18 -8.81
C THR A 8 -20.78 -4.24 -8.09
N ALA A 9 -20.83 -2.96 -8.42
CA ALA A 9 -20.07 -1.94 -7.71
C ALA A 9 -20.64 -1.72 -6.30
N PRO A 10 -19.80 -1.50 -5.28
CA PRO A 10 -20.29 -1.13 -3.95
C PRO A 10 -20.95 0.25 -3.98
N THR A 11 -22.18 0.36 -3.47
CA THR A 11 -22.88 1.64 -3.33
C THR A 11 -22.39 2.40 -2.08
N LEU A 12 -22.64 3.70 -2.03
CA LEU A 12 -22.14 4.59 -0.97
C LEU A 12 -23.10 4.76 0.23
N SER A 13 -24.19 4.00 0.30
CA SER A 13 -25.13 4.12 1.43
C SER A 13 -24.63 3.47 2.72
N VAL A 14 -25.12 3.95 3.87
CA VAL A 14 -24.93 3.38 5.21
C VAL A 14 -25.14 1.86 5.23
N GLU A 15 -26.27 1.38 4.71
CA GLU A 15 -26.57 -0.07 4.65
C GLU A 15 -25.57 -0.86 3.79
N ALA A 16 -25.10 -0.29 2.69
CA ALA A 16 -24.10 -0.95 1.84
C ALA A 16 -22.72 -0.97 2.47
N LEU A 17 -22.38 0.04 3.29
CA LEU A 17 -21.16 0.06 4.10
C LEU A 17 -21.23 -1.02 5.18
N LYS A 18 -22.31 -1.07 5.97
CA LYS A 18 -22.53 -2.12 6.99
C LYS A 18 -22.38 -3.52 6.41
N HIS A 19 -23.07 -3.78 5.29
CA HIS A 19 -22.98 -5.06 4.60
C HIS A 19 -21.56 -5.37 4.09
N SER A 20 -20.88 -4.38 3.51
CA SER A 20 -19.50 -4.55 3.02
C SER A 20 -18.52 -4.83 4.16
N ILE A 21 -18.61 -4.09 5.28
CA ILE A 21 -17.75 -4.26 6.45
C ILE A 21 -17.95 -5.66 7.03
N ALA A 22 -19.19 -6.07 7.31
CA ALA A 22 -19.50 -7.40 7.81
C ALA A 22 -19.02 -8.51 6.84
N TYR A 23 -19.22 -8.32 5.53
CA TYR A 23 -18.74 -9.25 4.51
C TYR A 23 -17.21 -9.38 4.52
N LYS A 24 -16.47 -8.26 4.61
CA LYS A 24 -15.00 -8.29 4.67
C LYS A 24 -14.51 -8.97 5.94
N LEU A 25 -15.15 -8.72 7.08
CA LEU A 25 -14.82 -9.40 8.33
C LEU A 25 -14.98 -10.93 8.19
N MET A 26 -16.13 -11.39 7.72
CA MET A 26 -16.43 -12.82 7.66
C MET A 26 -15.67 -13.56 6.54
N PHE A 27 -15.57 -12.97 5.35
CA PHE A 27 -15.12 -13.69 4.15
C PHE A 27 -13.75 -13.28 3.63
N THR A 28 -13.21 -12.13 4.07
CA THR A 28 -11.84 -11.73 3.73
C THR A 28 -10.90 -11.94 4.91
N ILE A 29 -11.31 -11.53 6.11
CA ILE A 29 -10.52 -11.70 7.34
C ILE A 29 -10.75 -13.07 7.96
N GLY A 30 -11.96 -13.63 7.81
CA GLY A 30 -12.26 -14.97 8.32
C GLY A 30 -12.61 -14.99 9.81
N LYS A 31 -13.27 -13.94 10.32
CA LYS A 31 -13.60 -13.78 11.74
C LYS A 31 -15.10 -13.76 11.99
N ASP A 32 -15.50 -14.38 13.09
CA ASP A 32 -16.87 -14.32 13.58
C ASP A 32 -17.08 -12.98 14.31
N PRO A 33 -18.15 -12.22 13.99
CA PRO A 33 -18.44 -10.94 14.63
C PRO A 33 -18.46 -10.97 16.16
N SER A 34 -18.84 -12.10 16.78
CA SER A 34 -18.97 -12.24 18.23
C SER A 34 -17.64 -12.26 18.99
N VAL A 35 -16.53 -12.54 18.30
CA VAL A 35 -15.18 -12.64 18.90
C VAL A 35 -14.14 -11.77 18.19
N ALA A 36 -14.55 -11.03 17.15
CA ALA A 36 -13.67 -10.16 16.40
C ALA A 36 -13.19 -8.99 17.26
N ASN A 37 -11.87 -8.75 17.24
CA ASN A 37 -11.29 -7.64 17.99
C ASN A 37 -11.35 -6.32 17.19
N LYS A 38 -11.00 -5.21 17.85
CA LYS A 38 -11.05 -3.87 17.26
C LYS A 38 -10.21 -3.74 15.98
N HIS A 39 -9.03 -4.36 15.95
CA HIS A 39 -8.13 -4.33 14.79
C HIS A 39 -8.70 -5.10 13.59
N GLU A 40 -9.40 -6.21 13.83
CA GLU A 40 -10.07 -6.98 12.78
C GLU A 40 -11.27 -6.21 12.20
N TRP A 41 -12.03 -5.51 13.05
CA TRP A 41 -13.08 -4.59 12.60
C TRP A 41 -12.53 -3.39 11.82
N LEU A 42 -11.41 -2.82 12.27
CA LEU A 42 -10.68 -1.81 11.51
C LEU A 42 -10.33 -2.34 10.12
N ASN A 43 -9.63 -3.47 10.02
CA ASN A 43 -9.21 -4.04 8.74
C ASN A 43 -10.40 -4.34 7.82
N ALA A 44 -11.54 -4.78 8.36
CA ALA A 44 -12.76 -4.99 7.59
C ALA A 44 -13.26 -3.67 6.99
N THR A 45 -13.24 -2.60 7.77
CA THR A 45 -13.59 -1.23 7.34
C THR A 45 -12.62 -0.70 6.28
N LEU A 46 -11.32 -0.82 6.48
CA LEU A 46 -10.29 -0.42 5.49
C LEU A 46 -10.54 -1.11 4.14
N LEU A 47 -10.80 -2.42 4.15
CA LEU A 47 -11.09 -3.19 2.93
C LEU A 47 -12.41 -2.77 2.26
N ALA A 48 -13.46 -2.48 3.04
CA ALA A 48 -14.74 -2.04 2.52
C ALA A 48 -14.66 -0.65 1.87
N VAL A 49 -13.88 0.26 2.45
CA VAL A 49 -13.61 1.60 1.90
C VAL A 49 -12.72 1.49 0.65
N ARG A 50 -11.67 0.67 0.70
CA ARG A 50 -10.77 0.43 -0.44
C ARG A 50 -11.52 -0.05 -1.67
N ASP A 51 -12.48 -0.96 -1.54
CA ASP A 51 -13.28 -1.45 -2.65
C ASP A 51 -14.00 -0.32 -3.43
N ARG A 52 -14.47 0.72 -2.72
CA ARG A 52 -15.13 1.90 -3.32
C ARG A 52 -14.15 2.79 -4.09
N MET A 53 -12.88 2.81 -3.67
CA MET A 53 -11.81 3.54 -4.37
C MET A 53 -11.28 2.79 -5.60
N VAL A 54 -11.31 1.45 -5.58
CA VAL A 54 -10.76 0.61 -6.67
C VAL A 54 -11.41 0.91 -8.00
N GLU A 55 -12.71 1.14 -8.04
CA GLU A 55 -13.40 1.43 -9.30
C GLU A 55 -12.93 2.75 -9.90
N ARG A 56 -12.91 3.83 -9.10
CA ARG A 56 -12.37 5.14 -9.51
C ARG A 56 -10.95 4.98 -10.04
N TRP A 57 -10.12 4.22 -9.30
CA TRP A 57 -8.74 3.93 -9.65
C TRP A 57 -8.55 3.18 -10.97
N LEU A 58 -9.30 2.10 -11.20
CA LEU A 58 -9.21 1.34 -12.44
C LEU A 58 -9.73 2.13 -13.64
N ARG A 59 -10.75 2.97 -13.45
CA ARG A 59 -11.32 3.83 -14.50
C ARG A 59 -10.35 4.94 -14.88
N PHE A 60 -9.81 5.64 -13.89
CA PHE A 60 -8.84 6.71 -14.11
C PHE A 60 -7.58 6.19 -14.80
N ASN A 61 -6.97 5.10 -14.31
CA ASN A 61 -5.79 4.50 -14.96
C ASN A 61 -6.06 4.11 -16.42
N ARG A 62 -7.25 3.58 -16.74
CA ARG A 62 -7.63 3.25 -18.12
C ARG A 62 -7.73 4.49 -19.00
N ALA A 63 -8.36 5.56 -18.50
CA ALA A 63 -8.47 6.83 -19.23
C ALA A 63 -7.07 7.40 -19.54
N GLN A 64 -6.20 7.44 -18.54
CA GLN A 64 -4.82 7.92 -18.64
C GLN A 64 -4.01 7.17 -19.72
N LEU A 65 -4.09 5.83 -19.73
CA LEU A 65 -3.42 5.00 -20.74
C LEU A 65 -4.01 5.18 -22.14
N SER A 66 -5.34 5.32 -22.25
CA SER A 66 -6.02 5.44 -23.55
C SER A 66 -5.77 6.77 -24.26
N GLN A 67 -5.50 7.83 -23.49
CA GLN A 67 -5.31 9.18 -23.99
C GLN A 67 -3.83 9.54 -24.22
N ASP A 68 -2.91 8.64 -23.89
CA ASP A 68 -1.45 8.83 -24.00
C ASP A 68 -0.96 10.17 -23.41
N VAL A 69 -1.54 10.55 -22.28
CA VAL A 69 -1.20 11.82 -21.64
C VAL A 69 0.12 11.72 -20.90
N ARG A 70 0.86 12.84 -20.86
CA ARG A 70 2.13 12.93 -20.13
C ARG A 70 1.90 12.65 -18.64
N GLN A 71 2.72 11.77 -18.07
CA GLN A 71 2.66 11.40 -16.66
C GLN A 71 3.84 11.96 -15.86
N VAL A 72 3.56 12.33 -14.61
CA VAL A 72 4.57 12.73 -13.62
C VAL A 72 4.94 11.53 -12.76
N TYR A 73 6.24 11.23 -12.67
CA TYR A 73 6.78 10.20 -11.80
C TYR A 73 7.60 10.84 -10.69
N TYR A 74 7.08 10.80 -9.47
CA TYR A 74 7.74 11.36 -8.29
C TYR A 74 8.52 10.26 -7.58
N LEU A 75 9.85 10.33 -7.65
CA LEU A 75 10.75 9.38 -6.99
C LEU A 75 11.14 9.94 -5.63
N SER A 76 10.84 9.22 -4.55
CA SER A 76 11.26 9.60 -3.20
C SER A 76 11.68 8.37 -2.41
N MET A 77 12.66 8.55 -1.54
CA MET A 77 13.03 7.54 -0.56
C MET A 77 12.06 7.49 0.63
N GLU A 78 11.22 8.53 0.80
CA GLU A 78 10.28 8.65 1.91
C GLU A 78 8.89 9.09 1.45
N PHE A 79 7.86 8.54 2.06
CA PHE A 79 6.46 8.97 1.96
C PHE A 79 5.79 8.87 3.34
N LEU A 80 5.57 10.01 3.99
CA LEU A 80 4.89 10.06 5.29
C LEU A 80 3.38 10.27 5.08
N VAL A 81 2.72 9.21 4.61
CA VAL A 81 1.29 9.21 4.28
C VAL A 81 0.41 9.37 5.53
N GLY A 82 0.83 8.76 6.64
CA GLY A 82 0.05 8.67 7.86
C GLY A 82 -1.13 7.71 7.72
N ARG A 83 -2.02 7.71 8.71
CA ARG A 83 -3.27 6.95 8.69
C ARG A 83 -4.12 7.32 7.48
N THR A 84 -4.61 6.32 6.75
CA THR A 84 -5.20 6.52 5.43
C THR A 84 -6.72 6.46 5.44
N LEU A 85 -7.35 5.86 6.47
CA LEU A 85 -8.81 5.71 6.52
C LEU A 85 -9.53 7.06 6.48
N SER A 86 -9.18 7.99 7.37
CA SER A 86 -9.83 9.30 7.44
C SER A 86 -9.69 10.07 6.12
N ASN A 87 -8.49 10.06 5.52
CA ASN A 87 -8.25 10.70 4.24
C ASN A 87 -9.08 10.06 3.11
N ALA A 88 -9.17 8.74 3.08
CA ALA A 88 -9.97 8.02 2.10
C ALA A 88 -11.47 8.32 2.24
N LEU A 89 -11.99 8.37 3.47
CA LEU A 89 -13.39 8.70 3.74
C LEU A 89 -13.72 10.13 3.30
N LEU A 90 -12.86 11.09 3.60
CA LEU A 90 -13.02 12.49 3.21
C LEU A 90 -12.91 12.68 1.69
N ALA A 91 -11.90 12.08 1.05
CA ALA A 91 -11.71 12.20 -0.41
C ALA A 91 -12.86 11.55 -1.21
N MET A 92 -13.49 10.52 -0.64
CA MET A 92 -14.63 9.82 -1.24
C MET A 92 -15.98 10.45 -0.90
N ASP A 93 -16.02 11.45 -0.01
CA ASP A 93 -17.23 12.09 0.54
C ASP A 93 -18.20 11.08 1.18
N ILE A 94 -17.66 10.19 2.03
CA ILE A 94 -18.43 9.14 2.73
C ILE A 94 -18.11 9.08 4.22
N TYR A 95 -17.57 10.15 4.78
CA TYR A 95 -17.20 10.21 6.20
C TYR A 95 -18.41 9.97 7.10
N GLU A 96 -19.47 10.76 6.89
CA GLU A 96 -20.70 10.69 7.66
C GLU A 96 -21.43 9.35 7.46
N ASP A 97 -21.44 8.81 6.24
CA ASP A 97 -22.03 7.50 5.95
C ASP A 97 -21.30 6.37 6.68
N ALA A 98 -19.97 6.42 6.71
CA ALA A 98 -19.15 5.44 7.42
C ALA A 98 -19.29 5.57 8.94
N HIS A 99 -19.36 6.80 9.45
CA HIS A 99 -19.61 7.08 10.86
C HIS A 99 -20.96 6.48 11.29
N ALA A 100 -22.05 6.81 10.58
CA ALA A 100 -23.38 6.27 10.88
C ALA A 100 -23.43 4.73 10.76
N ALA A 101 -22.79 4.16 9.74
CA ALA A 101 -22.73 2.71 9.56
C ALA A 101 -22.05 2.00 10.73
N LEU A 102 -20.91 2.52 11.19
CA LEU A 102 -20.17 1.94 12.32
C LEU A 102 -20.90 2.15 13.64
N GLU A 103 -21.51 3.32 13.86
CA GLU A 103 -22.31 3.61 15.05
C GLU A 103 -23.49 2.63 15.17
N GLU A 104 -24.22 2.38 14.08
CA GLU A 104 -25.29 1.38 14.03
C GLU A 104 -24.80 -0.06 14.25
N MET A 105 -23.52 -0.34 13.97
CA MET A 105 -22.86 -1.62 14.25
C MET A 105 -22.27 -1.69 15.66
N GLY A 106 -22.33 -0.61 16.44
CA GLY A 106 -21.83 -0.52 17.81
C GLY A 106 -20.35 -0.13 17.94
N PHE A 107 -19.76 0.50 16.93
CA PHE A 107 -18.38 0.97 16.91
C PHE A 107 -18.29 2.49 16.78
N ASP A 108 -17.30 3.07 17.43
CA ASP A 108 -16.92 4.48 17.24
C ASP A 108 -15.83 4.58 16.14
N LEU A 109 -16.05 5.46 15.16
CA LEU A 109 -15.15 5.62 14.01
C LEU A 109 -13.80 6.20 14.43
N GLU A 110 -13.77 7.16 15.34
CA GLU A 110 -12.52 7.79 15.81
C GLU A 110 -11.65 6.80 16.57
N ASP A 111 -12.29 5.93 17.34
CA ASP A 111 -11.65 4.81 18.01
C ASP A 111 -10.98 3.87 17.00
N LEU A 112 -11.66 3.52 15.90
CA LEU A 112 -11.07 2.67 14.84
C LEU A 112 -9.95 3.38 14.09
N ILE A 113 -10.10 4.66 13.76
CA ILE A 113 -9.01 5.48 13.18
C ILE A 113 -7.83 5.56 14.18
N GLY A 114 -8.10 5.56 15.48
CA GLY A 114 -7.13 5.49 16.56
C GLY A 114 -6.26 4.22 16.54
N GLU A 115 -6.83 3.11 16.09
CA GLU A 115 -6.22 1.78 16.00
C GLU A 115 -5.35 1.60 14.75
N GLU A 116 -5.54 2.43 13.71
CA GLU A 116 -4.76 2.34 12.46
C GLU A 116 -3.29 2.71 12.72
N SER A 117 -2.39 1.81 12.31
CA SER A 117 -0.95 2.05 12.37
C SER A 117 -0.51 3.00 11.27
N ASP A 118 0.31 3.98 11.61
CA ASP A 118 0.97 4.85 10.65
C ASP A 118 1.98 4.05 9.80
N PRO A 119 1.93 4.10 8.46
CA PRO A 119 2.90 3.40 7.64
C PRO A 119 4.32 3.92 7.85
N GLY A 120 5.25 3.02 8.19
CA GLY A 120 6.68 3.29 8.34
C GLY A 120 7.39 3.54 7.00
N LEU A 121 6.89 4.49 6.21
CA LEU A 121 7.36 4.78 4.84
C LEU A 121 8.15 6.08 4.73
N GLY A 122 8.27 6.85 5.81
CA GLY A 122 9.04 8.08 5.88
C GLY A 122 9.26 8.50 7.33
N ASN A 123 10.05 9.54 7.55
CA ASN A 123 10.37 10.02 8.89
C ASN A 123 10.05 11.52 9.05
N GLY A 124 10.49 12.33 8.10
CA GLY A 124 10.50 13.79 8.26
C GLY A 124 9.69 14.56 7.22
N GLY A 125 10.00 15.86 7.13
CA GLY A 125 9.35 16.79 6.22
C GLY A 125 9.51 16.43 4.74
N LEU A 126 10.60 15.75 4.36
CA LEU A 126 10.79 15.22 3.00
C LEU A 126 9.68 14.23 2.63
N GLY A 127 9.47 13.23 3.49
CA GLY A 127 8.41 12.24 3.30
C GLY A 127 7.02 12.86 3.32
N ARG A 128 6.78 13.84 4.21
CA ARG A 128 5.47 14.50 4.27
C ARG A 128 5.19 15.37 3.05
N LEU A 129 6.20 16.08 2.54
CA LEU A 129 6.09 16.84 1.30
C LEU A 129 5.73 15.93 0.12
N ALA A 130 6.41 14.78 0.01
CA ALA A 130 6.13 13.80 -1.04
C ALA A 130 4.68 13.28 -0.97
N ALA A 131 4.19 12.97 0.25
CA ALA A 131 2.81 12.54 0.45
C ALA A 131 1.80 13.63 0.06
N CYS A 132 1.99 14.88 0.53
CA CYS A 132 1.13 16.00 0.17
C CYS A 132 1.12 16.31 -1.34
N PHE A 133 2.26 16.11 -2.02
CA PHE A 133 2.33 16.25 -3.47
C PHE A 133 1.49 15.20 -4.19
N LEU A 134 1.52 13.94 -3.74
CA LEU A 134 0.69 12.90 -4.35
C LEU A 134 -0.81 13.18 -4.19
N ASP A 135 -1.22 13.62 -2.99
CA ASP A 135 -2.58 14.06 -2.72
C ASP A 135 -2.98 15.25 -3.63
N SER A 136 -2.14 16.29 -3.69
CA SER A 136 -2.38 17.46 -4.55
C SER A 136 -2.47 17.09 -6.03
N LEU A 137 -1.61 16.19 -6.52
CA LEU A 137 -1.68 15.69 -7.89
C LEU A 137 -3.01 14.98 -8.15
N ALA A 138 -3.50 14.17 -7.20
CA ALA A 138 -4.77 13.47 -7.35
C ALA A 138 -5.95 14.46 -7.34
N THR A 139 -5.99 15.36 -6.37
CA THR A 139 -7.03 16.41 -6.23
C THR A 139 -7.10 17.33 -7.45
N LEU A 140 -5.96 17.72 -8.02
CA LEU A 140 -5.90 18.53 -9.25
C LEU A 140 -6.18 17.75 -10.54
N GLY A 141 -6.44 16.44 -10.46
CA GLY A 141 -6.63 15.57 -11.62
C GLY A 141 -5.38 15.40 -12.48
N LEU A 142 -4.20 15.69 -11.93
CA LEU A 142 -2.93 15.60 -12.64
C LEU A 142 -2.44 14.15 -12.66
N PRO A 143 -2.09 13.59 -13.85
CA PRO A 143 -1.59 12.24 -13.98
C PRO A 143 -0.26 12.04 -13.23
N GLY A 144 -0.32 11.39 -12.07
CA GLY A 144 0.81 11.27 -11.15
C GLY A 144 1.02 9.86 -10.63
N ARG A 145 2.28 9.50 -10.39
CA ARG A 145 2.63 8.28 -9.67
C ARG A 145 3.83 8.53 -8.76
N GLY A 146 3.68 8.16 -7.49
CA GLY A 146 4.78 8.08 -6.54
C GLY A 146 5.50 6.75 -6.68
N TYR A 147 6.83 6.77 -6.56
CA TYR A 147 7.66 5.58 -6.47
C TYR A 147 8.55 5.66 -5.24
N GLY A 148 8.50 4.63 -4.40
CA GLY A 148 9.31 4.51 -3.19
C GLY A 148 9.66 3.07 -2.86
N ILE A 149 10.24 2.87 -1.68
CA ILE A 149 10.58 1.56 -1.13
C ILE A 149 9.53 1.17 -0.10
N ARG A 150 9.14 -0.11 -0.07
CA ARG A 150 8.27 -0.67 0.96
C ARG A 150 9.14 -1.11 2.14
N TYR A 151 9.39 -0.22 3.11
CA TYR A 151 10.18 -0.56 4.29
C TYR A 151 9.37 -1.42 5.26
N ASP A 152 9.96 -2.53 5.70
CA ASP A 152 9.26 -3.44 6.60
C ASP A 152 9.20 -2.91 8.05
N TYR A 153 10.18 -2.08 8.46
CA TYR A 153 10.36 -1.66 9.86
C TYR A 153 10.42 -0.15 10.10
N GLY A 154 10.09 0.66 9.09
CA GLY A 154 10.22 2.11 9.16
C GLY A 154 11.62 2.59 9.58
N MET A 155 11.67 3.68 10.34
CA MET A 155 12.92 4.16 10.96
C MET A 155 13.14 3.51 12.33
N PHE A 156 12.26 3.82 13.30
CA PHE A 156 12.13 3.17 14.60
C PHE A 156 10.85 3.65 15.30
N LYS A 157 10.36 2.85 16.24
CA LYS A 157 9.37 3.25 17.25
C LYS A 157 10.10 3.78 18.48
N GLN A 158 9.81 5.03 18.85
CA GLN A 158 10.39 5.68 20.02
C GLN A 158 9.66 5.23 21.30
N ASN A 159 10.42 4.74 22.27
CA ASN A 159 9.94 4.47 23.62
C ASN A 159 10.73 5.33 24.62
N ILE A 160 10.10 5.69 25.74
CA ILE A 160 10.77 6.42 26.83
C ILE A 160 10.94 5.47 28.02
N VAL A 161 12.19 5.13 28.35
CA VAL A 161 12.56 4.28 29.49
C VAL A 161 13.48 5.07 30.40
N ASP A 162 13.08 5.22 31.68
CA ASP A 162 13.82 6.00 32.68
C ASP A 162 14.19 7.43 32.21
N GLY A 163 13.26 8.09 31.50
CA GLY A 163 13.44 9.45 30.99
C GLY A 163 14.37 9.56 29.77
N ARG A 164 14.74 8.45 29.14
CA ARG A 164 15.63 8.41 27.96
C ARG A 164 14.95 7.70 26.79
N GLN A 165 15.35 8.08 25.57
CA GLN A 165 14.93 7.41 24.35
C GLN A 165 15.49 5.98 24.29
N ALA A 166 14.62 5.04 23.99
CA ALA A 166 14.93 3.68 23.58
C ALA A 166 14.22 3.38 22.25
N GLU A 167 14.90 2.68 21.36
CA GLU A 167 14.44 2.43 19.98
C GLU A 167 14.06 0.97 19.82
N SER A 168 12.93 0.71 19.16
CA SER A 168 12.53 -0.62 18.70
C SER A 168 12.10 -0.57 17.24
N PRO A 169 12.11 -1.69 16.50
CA PRO A 169 11.53 -1.73 15.16
C PRO A 169 10.05 -1.32 15.16
N ASP A 170 9.60 -0.71 14.06
CA ASP A 170 8.18 -0.40 13.84
C ASP A 170 7.51 -1.54 13.07
N TYR A 171 6.61 -2.27 13.72
CA TYR A 171 5.96 -3.46 13.17
C TYR A 171 4.63 -3.14 12.45
N TRP A 172 4.55 -2.01 11.74
CA TRP A 172 3.34 -1.55 11.05
C TRP A 172 2.73 -2.55 10.03
N LEU A 173 3.51 -3.56 9.61
CA LEU A 173 3.07 -4.63 8.69
C LEU A 173 2.73 -5.96 9.37
N GLU A 174 2.82 -6.06 10.70
CA GLU A 174 2.58 -7.31 11.44
C GLU A 174 1.24 -7.95 11.10
N TYR A 175 0.19 -7.14 10.95
CA TYR A 175 -1.16 -7.56 10.59
C TYR A 175 -1.45 -7.42 9.08
N GLY A 176 -0.41 -7.20 8.28
CA GLY A 176 -0.52 -6.82 6.88
C GLY A 176 -0.94 -5.36 6.68
N ASN A 177 -1.10 -4.95 5.42
CA ASN A 177 -1.55 -3.61 5.07
C ASN A 177 -2.75 -3.71 4.12
N PRO A 178 -3.99 -3.50 4.60
CA PRO A 178 -5.18 -3.58 3.76
C PRO A 178 -5.18 -2.59 2.59
N TRP A 179 -4.38 -1.52 2.60
CA TRP A 179 -4.36 -0.53 1.52
C TRP A 179 -3.58 -0.95 0.28
N GLU A 180 -2.72 -1.97 0.38
CA GLU A 180 -1.82 -2.32 -0.72
C GLU A 180 -2.35 -3.43 -1.63
N PHE A 181 -2.02 -3.32 -2.91
CA PHE A 181 -2.21 -4.35 -3.92
C PHE A 181 -0.85 -4.85 -4.37
N GLN A 182 -0.49 -6.06 -3.96
CA GLN A 182 0.71 -6.73 -4.47
C GLN A 182 0.57 -7.04 -5.96
N ARG A 183 1.59 -6.70 -6.75
CA ARG A 183 1.63 -6.89 -8.21
C ARG A 183 2.64 -7.98 -8.56
N PHE A 184 2.21 -9.24 -8.46
CA PHE A 184 3.07 -10.39 -8.79
C PHE A 184 3.63 -10.37 -10.22
N ASN A 185 2.90 -9.78 -11.17
CA ASN A 185 3.34 -9.65 -12.57
C ASN A 185 4.20 -8.41 -12.83
N THR A 186 4.39 -7.55 -11.84
CA THR A 186 5.24 -6.35 -11.94
C THR A 186 6.44 -6.55 -11.03
N ARG A 187 7.40 -7.28 -11.57
CA ARG A 187 8.66 -7.62 -10.92
C ARG A 187 9.83 -7.28 -11.83
N TYR A 188 10.87 -6.69 -11.26
CA TYR A 188 12.09 -6.36 -11.99
C TYR A 188 13.31 -6.89 -11.27
N LYS A 189 14.28 -7.39 -12.04
CA LYS A 189 15.59 -7.79 -11.52
C LYS A 189 16.44 -6.54 -11.32
N VAL A 190 16.88 -6.32 -10.10
CA VAL A 190 17.86 -5.29 -9.73
C VAL A 190 19.19 -5.99 -9.50
N ARG A 191 20.24 -5.47 -10.13
CA ARG A 191 21.59 -6.07 -10.11
C ARG A 191 22.51 -5.27 -9.20
N PHE A 192 23.41 -5.96 -8.51
CA PHE A 192 24.46 -5.36 -7.68
C PHE A 192 25.81 -6.04 -7.94
N GLY A 193 26.89 -5.36 -7.60
CA GLY A 193 28.26 -5.87 -7.75
C GLY A 193 28.65 -6.15 -9.21
N GLY A 194 29.35 -7.26 -9.43
CA GLY A 194 29.79 -7.70 -10.75
C GLY A 194 30.81 -6.78 -11.43
N ARG A 195 30.90 -6.87 -12.76
CA ARG A 195 31.87 -6.11 -13.58
C ARG A 195 31.34 -5.81 -14.97
N ILE A 196 31.96 -4.83 -15.63
CA ILE A 196 31.71 -4.55 -17.04
C ILE A 196 32.61 -5.42 -17.92
N GLN A 197 32.02 -6.14 -18.86
CA GLN A 197 32.71 -6.86 -19.92
C GLN A 197 32.48 -6.14 -21.25
N VAL A 198 33.57 -5.77 -21.92
CA VAL A 198 33.53 -5.13 -23.24
C VAL A 198 33.75 -6.19 -24.31
N GLU A 199 32.82 -6.30 -25.24
CA GLU A 199 32.85 -7.21 -26.38
C GLU A 199 32.72 -6.38 -27.67
N GLY A 200 33.87 -6.01 -28.24
CA GLY A 200 33.93 -5.11 -29.40
C GLY A 200 33.38 -3.73 -29.06
N SER A 201 32.25 -3.35 -29.67
CA SER A 201 31.55 -2.07 -29.43
C SER A 201 30.43 -2.13 -28.39
N ARG A 202 30.19 -3.30 -27.77
CA ARG A 202 29.13 -3.48 -26.77
C ARG A 202 29.73 -3.69 -25.39
N SER A 203 29.11 -3.09 -24.38
CA SER A 203 29.42 -3.33 -22.96
C SER A 203 28.28 -4.10 -22.31
N ARG A 204 28.61 -5.10 -21.50
CA ARG A 204 27.67 -5.90 -20.72
C ARG A 204 28.03 -5.83 -19.24
N TRP A 205 27.03 -5.70 -18.37
CA TRP A 205 27.20 -5.85 -16.93
C TRP A 205 26.94 -7.31 -16.55
N VAL A 206 27.99 -8.00 -16.10
CA VAL A 206 27.99 -9.45 -15.88
C VAL A 206 28.45 -9.78 -14.46
N GLU A 207 28.26 -11.04 -14.04
CA GLU A 207 28.68 -11.55 -12.72
C GLU A 207 28.04 -10.78 -11.56
N THR A 208 26.77 -10.37 -11.72
CA THR A 208 26.02 -9.58 -10.74
C THR A 208 25.22 -10.46 -9.79
N GLU A 209 25.03 -9.98 -8.57
CA GLU A 209 23.99 -10.47 -7.66
C GLU A 209 22.62 -9.92 -8.10
N GLU A 210 21.56 -10.71 -7.97
CA GLU A 210 20.20 -10.33 -8.41
C GLU A 210 19.20 -10.35 -7.26
N VAL A 211 18.53 -9.21 -7.06
CA VAL A 211 17.38 -9.04 -6.16
C VAL A 211 16.14 -8.79 -7.00
N LEU A 212 14.99 -9.35 -6.62
CA LEU A 212 13.71 -9.06 -7.25
C LEU A 212 13.02 -7.89 -6.54
N ALA A 213 12.77 -6.81 -7.27
CA ALA A 213 11.88 -5.75 -6.83
C ALA A 213 10.44 -6.10 -7.22
N THR A 214 9.56 -6.30 -6.23
CA THR A 214 8.13 -6.58 -6.41
C THR A 214 7.32 -5.34 -6.08
N ALA A 215 6.41 -4.94 -6.98
CA ALA A 215 5.57 -3.75 -6.77
C ALA A 215 4.38 -4.02 -5.84
N TYR A 216 4.10 -3.03 -5.00
CA TYR A 216 2.91 -2.91 -4.16
C TYR A 216 2.28 -1.55 -4.45
N ASP A 217 1.05 -1.53 -4.95
CA ASP A 217 0.34 -0.30 -5.29
C ASP A 217 -0.61 0.11 -4.16
N GLN A 218 -0.59 1.38 -3.77
CA GLN A 218 -1.60 2.02 -2.93
C GLN A 218 -2.32 3.10 -3.74
N ILE A 219 -3.63 3.22 -3.54
CA ILE A 219 -4.46 4.22 -4.22
C ILE A 219 -4.34 5.54 -3.45
N ILE A 220 -4.10 6.63 -4.18
CA ILE A 220 -4.14 7.99 -3.63
C ILE A 220 -5.39 8.68 -4.19
N PRO A 221 -6.50 8.76 -3.43
CA PRO A 221 -7.72 9.41 -3.90
C PRO A 221 -7.56 10.93 -3.85
N GLY A 222 -8.07 11.64 -4.87
CA GLY A 222 -8.17 13.09 -4.86
C GLY A 222 -9.44 13.55 -4.17
N PHE A 223 -9.40 14.72 -3.52
CA PHE A 223 -10.57 15.33 -2.88
C PHE A 223 -11.52 15.93 -3.92
N ASP A 224 -12.83 15.72 -3.75
CA ASP A 224 -13.91 16.25 -4.62
C ASP A 224 -13.68 15.98 -6.12
N THR A 225 -13.16 14.78 -6.42
CA THR A 225 -12.88 14.36 -7.79
C THR A 225 -12.91 12.83 -7.94
N ASP A 226 -13.15 12.36 -9.15
CA ASP A 226 -12.98 10.95 -9.52
C ASP A 226 -11.50 10.58 -9.80
N ALA A 227 -10.63 11.59 -9.83
CA ALA A 227 -9.21 11.38 -10.07
C ALA A 227 -8.54 10.65 -8.90
N THR A 228 -7.66 9.72 -9.27
CA THR A 228 -6.93 8.88 -8.32
C THR A 228 -5.54 8.62 -8.87
N ASN A 229 -4.52 8.78 -8.03
CA ASN A 229 -3.15 8.47 -8.37
C ASN A 229 -2.69 7.17 -7.69
N THR A 230 -1.46 6.78 -7.95
CA THR A 230 -0.86 5.56 -7.39
C THR A 230 0.43 5.89 -6.66
N LEU A 231 0.59 5.36 -5.45
CA LEU A 231 1.89 5.20 -4.82
C LEU A 231 2.35 3.76 -5.04
N ARG A 232 3.43 3.57 -5.80
CA ARG A 232 4.03 2.26 -6.04
C ARG A 232 5.27 2.09 -5.18
N LEU A 233 5.22 1.12 -4.28
CA LEU A 233 6.32 0.78 -3.39
C LEU A 233 6.98 -0.51 -3.85
N TRP A 234 8.31 -0.54 -3.80
CA TRP A 234 9.11 -1.71 -4.16
C TRP A 234 9.54 -2.47 -2.91
N GLY A 235 9.07 -3.71 -2.78
CA GLY A 235 9.60 -4.67 -1.81
C GLY A 235 10.72 -5.49 -2.44
N ALA A 236 11.85 -5.60 -1.76
CA ALA A 236 12.95 -6.47 -2.16
C ALA A 236 12.66 -7.92 -1.77
N GLN A 237 12.86 -8.85 -2.70
CA GLN A 237 12.69 -10.28 -2.48
C GLN A 237 13.89 -11.02 -3.09
N ALA A 238 14.30 -12.12 -2.45
CA ALA A 238 15.29 -13.02 -3.03
C ALA A 238 14.80 -13.54 -4.39
N SER A 239 15.73 -13.80 -5.32
CA SER A 239 15.41 -14.18 -6.70
C SER A 239 14.89 -15.61 -6.90
N ASN A 240 14.51 -16.27 -5.80
CA ASN A 240 13.87 -17.59 -5.66
C ASN A 240 14.80 -18.81 -5.51
N GLU A 241 16.07 -18.65 -5.13
CA GLU A 241 16.93 -19.81 -4.89
C GLU A 241 17.48 -19.79 -3.47
N ILE A 242 16.82 -20.54 -2.57
CA ILE A 242 17.54 -21.09 -1.42
C ILE A 242 18.65 -21.96 -2.00
N ASN A 243 19.89 -21.72 -1.58
CA ASN A 243 20.99 -22.58 -1.96
C ASN A 243 20.90 -23.88 -1.15
N LEU A 244 20.16 -24.86 -1.71
CA LEU A 244 19.94 -26.16 -1.08
C LEU A 244 21.25 -26.91 -0.79
N GLY A 245 22.31 -26.67 -1.58
CA GLY A 245 23.64 -27.22 -1.31
C GLY A 245 24.22 -26.70 -0.01
N LYS A 246 24.14 -25.39 0.22
CA LYS A 246 24.54 -24.73 1.47
C LYS A 246 23.65 -25.13 2.64
N PHE A 247 22.34 -25.24 2.40
CA PHE A 247 21.37 -25.72 3.40
C PHE A 247 21.72 -27.13 3.90
N ASN A 248 21.97 -28.07 2.98
CA ASN A 248 22.31 -29.45 3.30
C ASN A 248 23.70 -29.60 3.96
N GLN A 249 24.56 -28.58 3.87
CA GLN A 249 25.86 -28.52 4.55
C GLN A 249 25.77 -27.87 5.95
N GLY A 250 24.57 -27.46 6.39
CA GLY A 250 24.37 -26.78 7.67
C GLY A 250 24.74 -25.29 7.66
N ASP A 251 25.06 -24.73 6.49
CA ASP A 251 25.39 -23.30 6.31
C ASP A 251 24.12 -22.52 5.97
N TYR A 252 23.24 -22.38 6.97
CA TYR A 252 21.91 -21.78 6.81
C TYR A 252 21.97 -20.30 6.43
N PHE A 253 22.99 -19.56 6.88
CA PHE A 253 23.16 -18.15 6.53
C PHE A 253 23.54 -17.95 5.06
N ALA A 254 24.35 -18.85 4.47
CA ALA A 254 24.66 -18.81 3.04
C ALA A 254 23.60 -19.48 2.17
N ALA A 255 22.63 -20.17 2.77
CA ALA A 255 21.56 -20.86 2.08
C ALA A 255 20.33 -19.99 1.78
N VAL A 256 20.16 -18.89 2.51
CA VAL A 256 18.96 -18.04 2.52
C VAL A 256 19.26 -16.68 1.94
#